data_AF-A0A8H6TFP6-F1
#
_entry.id   AF-A0A8H6TFP6-F1
#
_cell.length_a   1.000
_cell.length_b   1.000
_cell.length_c   1.000
_cell.angle_alpha   90.00
_cell.angle_beta   90.00
_cell.angle_gamma   90.00
#
_symmetry.space_group_name_H-M   'P 1'
#
loop_
_entity.id
_entity.type
_entity.pdbx_description
1 polymer ?
#
loop_
_entity_poly.entity_id
_entity_poly.type
_entity_poly.pdbx_seq_one_letter_code
_entity_poly.pdbx_strand_id
1 'polypeptide(L)'
;MSTAPETTPTALPAVCNALRTADSLMPGFTWMDKPKHPAVRMYAELWGDPTGPFSGEEHPRVTKYIEDLSLTDSSPSPIQTIEDLMEIDVARQPTSVHVRCIAFEKHPNLVGFHKLMKERKKWKSKTALLIRDEYRAVLDKLANPTDSEDGSLLITGSSGIGKSFCALYLAYNCLAAGQPFFFMDHTSHIVHFSKHGVQTAGSVNSLEIASARTLAIFEESFLFIDVDTWAIHPCLTLAKRAFRFSSPDGSGNPSFLKEFEASQWFMLPWAPRELLAVAQLYEMPLEDLHRRLRLYGPVPRYVFGKQSLPSTLAIENDISIALGRDLLQFQSTHRLFLVSPPLVVNEEDEQSVIARDTFAVHFVSTWIASQALSKASSHSTALKTQLTAALHQPATRHVASMLLKQLLQDEFTSDSLLE
;
A
#
# COMPACT_ATOMS: atom_id res chain seq x y z
N MET A 1 -45.14 -13.15 1.76
CA MET A 1 -43.69 -12.88 1.74
C MET A 1 -43.20 -12.89 3.17
N SER A 2 -42.52 -13.97 3.57
CA SER A 2 -42.02 -14.15 4.93
C SER A 2 -40.70 -13.40 5.07
N THR A 3 -40.67 -12.38 5.92
CA THR A 3 -39.44 -11.69 6.32
C THR A 3 -38.67 -12.63 7.24
N ALA A 4 -37.57 -13.20 6.73
CA ALA A 4 -36.62 -13.91 7.56
C ALA A 4 -36.08 -12.96 8.64
N PRO A 5 -35.94 -13.41 9.90
CA PRO A 5 -35.45 -12.56 10.98
C PRO A 5 -33.97 -12.24 10.74
N GLU A 6 -33.62 -10.95 10.71
CA GLU A 6 -32.25 -10.47 10.83
C GLU A 6 -31.66 -10.97 12.15
N THR A 7 -30.89 -12.05 12.10
CA THR A 7 -30.05 -12.48 13.21
C THR A 7 -28.95 -11.45 13.39
N THR A 8 -29.20 -10.49 14.27
CA THR A 8 -28.19 -9.54 14.70
C THR A 8 -27.11 -10.33 15.46
N PRO A 9 -25.80 -10.22 15.13
CA PRO A 9 -24.76 -10.82 15.94
C PRO A 9 -24.77 -10.08 17.28
N THR A 10 -25.33 -10.73 18.29
CA THR A 10 -25.62 -10.16 19.60
C THR A 10 -24.52 -10.64 20.54
N ALA A 11 -23.81 -9.67 21.14
CA ALA A 11 -22.68 -9.83 22.05
C ALA A 11 -21.31 -10.21 21.43
N LEU A 12 -20.24 -9.62 21.99
CA LEU A 12 -18.88 -10.17 21.91
C LEU A 12 -18.95 -11.68 22.21
N PRO A 13 -18.14 -12.53 21.56
CA PRO A 13 -18.16 -13.97 21.84
C PRO A 13 -18.10 -14.19 23.35
N ALA A 14 -19.00 -15.01 23.92
CA ALA A 14 -19.08 -15.23 25.37
C ALA A 14 -17.72 -15.60 25.98
N VAL A 15 -16.89 -16.28 25.17
CA VAL A 15 -15.49 -16.63 25.45
C VAL A 15 -14.64 -15.40 25.78
N CYS A 16 -14.79 -14.28 25.06
CA CYS A 16 -14.01 -13.06 25.32
C CYS A 16 -14.41 -12.43 26.65
N ASN A 17 -15.70 -12.38 26.98
CA ASN A 17 -16.15 -11.87 28.28
C ASN A 17 -15.67 -12.73 29.45
N ALA A 18 -15.60 -14.06 29.26
CA ALA A 18 -15.07 -14.97 30.26
C ALA A 18 -13.55 -14.83 30.48
N LEU A 19 -12.80 -14.42 29.46
CA LEU A 19 -11.35 -14.23 29.53
C LEU A 19 -10.93 -12.80 29.94
N ARG A 20 -11.87 -11.86 30.05
CA ARG A 20 -11.61 -10.49 30.49
C ARG A 20 -11.46 -10.45 32.01
N THR A 21 -10.28 -10.08 32.44
CA THR A 21 -9.95 -9.78 33.83
C THR A 21 -9.45 -8.34 33.92
N ALA A 22 -9.50 -7.71 35.11
CA ALA A 22 -8.90 -6.39 35.33
C ALA A 22 -7.43 -6.38 34.89
N ASP A 23 -6.77 -7.48 35.20
CA ASP A 23 -5.43 -7.87 34.78
C ASP A 23 -5.20 -7.87 33.26
N SER A 24 -6.17 -8.30 32.45
CA SER A 24 -6.05 -8.35 30.98
C SER A 24 -6.17 -6.98 30.28
N LEU A 25 -6.58 -5.94 31.00
CA LEU A 25 -6.63 -4.58 30.46
C LEU A 25 -5.24 -3.94 30.51
N MET A 26 -4.74 -3.47 29.37
CA MET A 26 -3.46 -2.79 29.31
C MET A 26 -3.52 -1.41 29.99
N PRO A 27 -2.46 -0.97 30.71
CA PRO A 27 -2.37 0.40 31.23
C PRO A 27 -2.55 1.44 30.12
N GLY A 28 -3.41 2.44 30.36
CA GLY A 28 -3.74 3.48 29.38
C GLY A 28 -4.76 3.07 28.30
N PHE A 29 -5.20 1.81 28.29
CA PHE A 29 -6.25 1.32 27.39
C PHE A 29 -7.62 1.25 28.06
N THR A 30 -8.65 1.21 27.23
CA THR A 30 -10.04 0.95 27.61
C THR A 30 -10.63 -0.13 26.73
N TRP A 31 -11.55 -0.93 27.26
CA TRP A 31 -12.25 -1.95 26.48
C TRP A 31 -13.17 -1.33 25.44
N MET A 32 -13.15 -1.89 24.22
CA MET A 32 -14.13 -1.56 23.19
C MET A 32 -15.34 -2.49 23.35
N ASP A 33 -16.33 -2.06 24.15
CA ASP A 33 -17.47 -2.92 24.51
C ASP A 33 -18.73 -2.70 23.70
N LYS A 34 -18.76 -1.65 22.87
CA LYS A 34 -19.93 -1.35 22.04
C LYS A 34 -20.06 -2.43 20.94
N PRO A 35 -21.08 -3.32 20.98
CA PRO A 35 -21.17 -4.43 20.01
C PRO A 35 -21.36 -3.96 18.57
N LYS A 36 -21.91 -2.75 18.40
CA LYS A 36 -22.07 -2.09 17.10
C LYS A 36 -20.78 -1.44 16.60
N HIS A 37 -19.71 -1.40 17.40
CA HIS A 37 -18.44 -0.81 16.98
C HIS A 37 -17.80 -1.67 15.88
N PRO A 38 -17.37 -1.07 14.76
CA PRO A 38 -16.86 -1.83 13.61
C PRO A 38 -15.67 -2.74 13.93
N ALA A 39 -14.68 -2.26 14.70
CA ALA A 39 -13.56 -3.09 15.15
C ALA A 39 -14.00 -4.32 15.97
N VAL A 40 -15.04 -4.19 16.79
CA VAL A 40 -15.59 -5.28 17.61
C VAL A 40 -16.33 -6.30 16.75
N ARG A 41 -17.10 -5.85 15.75
CA ARG A 41 -17.78 -6.73 14.79
C ARG A 41 -16.78 -7.53 13.95
N MET A 42 -15.74 -6.85 13.46
CA MET A 42 -14.66 -7.48 12.69
C MET A 42 -13.91 -8.52 13.53
N TYR A 43 -13.61 -8.20 14.79
CA TYR A 43 -13.02 -9.15 15.73
C TYR A 43 -13.94 -10.37 15.96
N ALA A 44 -15.23 -10.16 16.23
CA ALA A 44 -16.18 -11.27 16.43
C ALA A 44 -16.33 -12.16 15.20
N GLU A 45 -16.19 -11.59 14.00
CA GLU A 45 -16.29 -12.28 12.72
C GLU A 45 -15.03 -13.10 12.37
N LEU A 46 -13.84 -12.56 12.67
CA LEU A 46 -12.57 -13.14 12.24
C LEU A 46 -11.81 -13.90 13.33
N TRP A 47 -11.83 -13.43 14.59
CA TRP A 47 -10.88 -13.86 15.63
C TRP A 47 -10.80 -15.39 15.79
N GLY A 48 -9.64 -15.94 15.44
CA GLY A 48 -9.34 -17.37 15.42
C GLY A 48 -8.86 -17.93 16.76
N ASP A 49 -8.65 -19.25 16.75
CA ASP A 49 -7.98 -19.93 17.85
C ASP A 49 -6.46 -19.71 17.73
N PRO A 50 -5.78 -19.15 18.75
CA PRO A 50 -4.34 -18.84 18.71
C PRO A 50 -3.42 -20.07 18.79
N THR A 51 -3.94 -21.29 18.69
CA THR A 51 -3.19 -22.55 18.91
C THR A 51 -2.34 -22.99 17.71
N GLY A 52 -2.56 -22.41 16.53
CA GLY A 52 -1.81 -22.73 15.30
C GLY A 52 -0.62 -21.81 15.04
N PRO A 53 0.43 -22.27 14.34
CA PRO A 53 1.49 -21.40 13.85
C PRO A 53 0.92 -20.37 12.86
N PHE A 54 1.44 -19.14 12.91
CA PHE A 54 1.08 -18.12 11.94
C PHE A 54 1.70 -18.46 10.57
N SER A 55 0.88 -18.56 9.53
CA SER A 55 1.29 -18.96 8.19
C SER A 55 1.45 -17.75 7.27
N GLY A 56 2.37 -17.86 6.31
CA GLY A 56 2.53 -16.91 5.20
C GLY A 56 1.41 -17.02 4.15
N GLU A 57 0.59 -18.06 4.25
CA GLU A 57 -0.58 -18.26 3.41
C GLU A 57 -1.84 -17.62 4.01
N GLU A 58 -2.82 -17.34 3.15
CA GLU A 58 -4.11 -16.81 3.57
C GLU A 58 -4.83 -17.78 4.52
N HIS A 59 -5.23 -17.26 5.67
CA HIS A 59 -5.91 -18.08 6.65
C HIS A 59 -7.28 -18.54 6.10
N PRO A 60 -7.71 -19.80 6.28
CA PRO A 60 -8.98 -20.32 5.73
C PRO A 60 -10.22 -19.50 6.10
N ARG A 61 -10.21 -18.91 7.31
CA ARG A 61 -11.27 -17.99 7.76
C ARG A 61 -11.32 -16.68 6.99
N VAL A 62 -10.22 -16.20 6.43
CA VAL A 62 -10.19 -15.04 5.52
C VAL A 62 -10.63 -15.49 4.13
N THR A 63 -10.12 -16.64 3.66
CA THR A 63 -10.41 -17.20 2.33
C THR A 63 -11.90 -17.38 2.06
N LYS A 64 -12.73 -17.70 3.06
CA LYS A 64 -14.19 -17.82 2.89
C LYS A 64 -14.89 -16.50 2.47
N TYR A 65 -14.22 -15.36 2.61
CA TYR A 65 -14.73 -14.05 2.18
C TYR A 65 -14.09 -13.57 0.87
N ILE A 66 -13.11 -14.33 0.35
CA ILE A 66 -12.41 -14.01 -0.88
C ILE A 66 -13.20 -14.60 -2.04
N GLU A 67 -13.47 -13.77 -3.03
CA GLU A 67 -14.16 -14.12 -4.26
C GLU A 67 -13.24 -13.87 -5.45
N ASP A 68 -13.33 -14.72 -6.47
CA ASP A 68 -12.67 -14.50 -7.75
C ASP A 68 -13.49 -13.53 -8.60
N LEU A 69 -12.87 -12.43 -9.00
CA LEU A 69 -13.31 -11.55 -10.07
C LEU A 69 -12.83 -12.17 -11.40
N SER A 70 -13.72 -12.93 -12.03
CA SER A 70 -13.51 -13.41 -13.40
C SER A 70 -13.57 -12.24 -14.37
N LEU A 71 -12.48 -12.02 -15.12
CA LEU A 71 -12.49 -11.12 -16.26
C LEU A 71 -13.32 -11.78 -17.38
N THR A 72 -14.42 -11.17 -17.83
CA THR A 72 -15.26 -11.74 -18.90
C THR A 72 -14.60 -11.62 -20.27
N ASP A 73 -14.56 -12.71 -21.05
CA ASP A 73 -13.88 -12.92 -22.36
C ASP A 73 -14.41 -12.12 -23.57
N SER A 74 -15.28 -11.13 -23.37
CA SER A 74 -15.91 -10.43 -24.50
C SER A 74 -14.99 -9.36 -25.11
N SER A 75 -14.36 -9.70 -26.25
CA SER A 75 -13.58 -8.87 -27.20
C SER A 75 -12.04 -8.89 -27.01
N PRO A 76 -11.21 -8.47 -28.01
CA PRO A 76 -9.78 -8.82 -28.08
C PRO A 76 -9.10 -8.52 -26.76
N SER A 77 -8.29 -9.47 -26.26
CA SER A 77 -7.94 -9.56 -24.84
C SER A 77 -7.59 -8.17 -24.29
N PRO A 78 -8.47 -7.54 -23.47
CA PRO A 78 -8.27 -6.18 -22.98
C PRO A 78 -6.93 -6.00 -22.25
N ILE A 79 -6.35 -7.12 -21.81
CA ILE A 79 -5.05 -7.27 -21.17
C ILE A 79 -3.91 -6.86 -22.13
N GLN A 80 -3.87 -7.38 -23.36
CA GLN A 80 -2.83 -7.04 -24.34
C GLN A 80 -2.80 -5.53 -24.62
N THR A 81 -3.97 -4.90 -24.80
CA THR A 81 -4.03 -3.46 -25.13
C THR A 81 -3.55 -2.56 -23.98
N ILE A 82 -3.72 -2.96 -22.72
CA ILE A 82 -3.20 -2.19 -21.58
C ILE A 82 -1.71 -2.43 -21.39
N GLU A 83 -1.26 -3.66 -21.58
CA GLU A 83 0.15 -4.02 -21.52
C GLU A 83 0.96 -3.27 -22.58
N ASP A 84 0.46 -3.24 -23.83
CA ASP A 84 1.04 -2.48 -24.93
C ASP A 84 1.14 -0.97 -24.62
N LEU A 85 0.20 -0.43 -23.84
CA LEU A 85 0.19 0.98 -23.44
C LEU A 85 1.06 1.30 -22.24
N MET A 86 1.36 0.29 -21.42
CA MET A 86 2.21 0.44 -20.25
C MET A 86 3.68 0.12 -20.55
N GLU A 87 4.01 -0.36 -21.76
CA GLU A 87 5.35 -0.81 -22.17
C GLU A 87 5.95 -1.78 -21.14
N ILE A 88 5.11 -2.56 -20.46
CA ILE A 88 5.54 -3.54 -19.45
C ILE A 88 5.86 -4.82 -20.20
N ASP A 89 7.07 -5.35 -20.00
CA ASP A 89 7.51 -6.60 -20.63
C ASP A 89 6.65 -7.79 -20.15
N VAL A 90 5.73 -8.22 -21.01
CA VAL A 90 4.64 -9.19 -20.74
C VAL A 90 5.12 -10.65 -20.75
N ALA A 91 6.35 -10.92 -21.17
CA ALA A 91 6.81 -12.26 -21.55
C ALA A 91 6.77 -13.34 -20.43
N ARG A 92 6.27 -13.05 -19.23
CA ARG A 92 6.29 -13.97 -18.07
C ARG A 92 4.99 -14.10 -17.27
N GLN A 93 3.81 -13.73 -17.81
CA GLN A 93 2.57 -13.81 -17.01
C GLN A 93 1.59 -14.92 -17.46
N PRO A 94 1.03 -15.72 -16.53
CA PRO A 94 0.12 -16.82 -16.85
C PRO A 94 -1.21 -16.33 -17.43
N THR A 95 -1.78 -17.11 -18.34
CA THR A 95 -2.91 -16.78 -19.23
C THR A 95 -4.30 -16.84 -18.58
N SER A 96 -4.42 -17.30 -17.33
CA SER A 96 -5.66 -17.24 -16.55
C SER A 96 -5.34 -16.75 -15.14
N VAL A 97 -5.47 -15.44 -14.90
CA VAL A 97 -5.23 -14.88 -13.57
C VAL A 97 -6.54 -14.48 -12.94
N HIS A 98 -6.96 -15.26 -11.95
CA HIS A 98 -8.07 -14.94 -11.06
C HIS A 98 -7.68 -13.75 -10.20
N VAL A 99 -8.31 -12.59 -10.45
CA VAL A 99 -8.15 -11.43 -9.57
C VAL A 99 -9.06 -11.64 -8.37
N ARG A 100 -8.52 -11.56 -7.15
CA ARG A 100 -9.24 -11.94 -5.93
C ARG A 100 -9.66 -10.72 -5.15
N CYS A 101 -10.84 -10.73 -4.54
CA CYS A 101 -11.30 -9.59 -3.74
C CYS A 101 -12.21 -9.99 -2.57
N ILE A 102 -12.38 -9.08 -1.62
CA ILE A 102 -13.42 -9.15 -0.58
C ILE A 102 -14.44 -8.05 -0.86
N ALA A 103 -15.66 -8.44 -1.23
CA ALA A 103 -16.77 -7.52 -1.46
C ALA A 103 -17.43 -7.12 -0.13
N PHE A 104 -17.28 -5.86 0.30
CA PHE A 104 -17.76 -5.41 1.62
C PHE A 104 -19.28 -5.24 1.71
N GLU A 105 -20.00 -5.23 0.59
CA GLU A 105 -21.45 -5.32 0.57
C GLU A 105 -21.94 -6.65 1.16
N LYS A 106 -21.30 -7.76 0.76
CA LYS A 106 -21.61 -9.12 1.24
C LYS A 106 -21.10 -9.36 2.65
N HIS A 107 -20.02 -8.66 3.03
CA HIS A 107 -19.33 -8.86 4.30
C HIS A 107 -19.17 -7.55 5.10
N PRO A 108 -20.29 -6.93 5.52
CA PRO A 108 -20.28 -5.60 6.13
C PRO A 108 -19.56 -5.54 7.49
N ASN A 109 -19.35 -6.69 8.15
CA ASN A 109 -18.64 -6.82 9.42
C ASN A 109 -17.13 -6.62 9.30
N LEU A 110 -16.56 -6.79 8.11
CA LEU A 110 -15.11 -6.67 7.91
C LEU A 110 -14.63 -5.22 7.84
N VAL A 111 -15.54 -4.24 7.85
CA VAL A 111 -15.20 -2.82 7.68
C VAL A 111 -14.87 -2.17 9.02
N GLY A 112 -13.87 -2.71 9.73
CA GLY A 112 -13.54 -2.35 11.11
C GLY A 112 -12.62 -1.13 11.29
N PHE A 113 -11.87 -0.75 10.25
CA PHE A 113 -10.81 0.26 10.31
C PHE A 113 -11.25 1.62 9.78
N HIS A 114 -10.70 2.72 10.33
CA HIS A 114 -11.13 4.09 10.05
C HIS A 114 -11.02 4.44 8.56
N LYS A 115 -9.88 4.15 7.93
CA LYS A 115 -9.67 4.44 6.51
C LYS A 115 -10.63 3.68 5.61
N LEU A 116 -10.90 2.41 5.91
CA LEU A 116 -11.85 1.61 5.15
C LEU A 116 -13.30 2.08 5.35
N MET A 117 -13.66 2.50 6.56
CA MET A 117 -14.97 3.11 6.82
C MET A 117 -15.16 4.39 5.99
N LYS A 118 -14.12 5.21 5.83
CA LYS A 118 -14.17 6.43 5.00
C LYS A 118 -14.39 6.10 3.52
N GLU A 119 -13.65 5.12 2.98
CA GLU A 119 -13.84 4.68 1.60
C GLU A 119 -15.21 4.05 1.37
N ARG A 120 -15.72 3.24 2.30
CA ARG A 120 -17.07 2.69 2.21
C ARG A 120 -18.15 3.76 2.19
N LYS A 121 -18.00 4.85 2.94
CA LYS A 121 -18.94 5.99 2.87
C LYS A 121 -18.97 6.62 1.48
N LYS A 122 -17.84 6.62 0.77
CA LYS A 122 -17.71 7.16 -0.59
C LYS A 122 -18.28 6.21 -1.65
N TRP A 123 -18.01 4.91 -1.53
CA TRP A 123 -18.28 3.92 -2.58
C TRP A 123 -19.48 2.98 -2.32
N LYS A 124 -20.04 3.00 -1.11
CA LYS A 124 -21.22 2.20 -0.69
C LYS A 124 -21.08 0.71 -1.03
N SER A 125 -22.01 0.16 -1.82
CA SER A 125 -22.08 -1.26 -2.20
C SER A 125 -20.93 -1.70 -3.09
N LYS A 126 -20.38 -0.81 -3.93
CA LYS A 126 -19.25 -1.14 -4.82
C LYS A 126 -17.88 -1.16 -4.12
N THR A 127 -17.83 -1.10 -2.79
CA THR A 127 -16.55 -1.12 -2.06
C THR A 127 -16.00 -2.54 -1.98
N ALA A 128 -14.83 -2.79 -2.56
CA ALA A 128 -14.12 -4.06 -2.47
C ALA A 128 -12.66 -3.85 -2.05
N LEU A 129 -12.10 -4.85 -1.37
CA LEU A 129 -10.66 -4.95 -1.13
C LEU A 129 -10.08 -5.95 -2.13
N LEU A 130 -9.28 -5.47 -3.07
CA LEU A 130 -8.51 -6.34 -3.98
C LEU A 130 -7.38 -7.03 -3.21
N ILE A 131 -7.22 -8.34 -3.39
CA ILE A 131 -6.16 -9.14 -2.79
C ILE A 131 -5.04 -9.32 -3.83
N ARG A 132 -4.01 -8.49 -3.70
CA ARG A 132 -2.87 -8.44 -4.62
C ARG A 132 -1.82 -9.48 -4.27
N ASP A 133 -1.06 -9.93 -5.27
CA ASP A 133 0.10 -10.79 -5.05
C ASP A 133 1.14 -10.11 -4.14
N GLU A 134 1.27 -8.78 -4.26
CA GLU A 134 2.08 -7.96 -3.35
C GLU A 134 1.65 -8.11 -1.88
N TYR A 135 0.35 -8.24 -1.60
CA TYR A 135 -0.13 -8.35 -0.21
C TYR A 135 0.21 -9.73 0.36
N ARG A 136 0.11 -10.78 -0.48
CA ARG A 136 0.52 -12.14 -0.12
C ARG A 136 2.01 -12.23 0.15
N ALA A 137 2.84 -11.60 -0.69
CA ALA A 137 4.28 -11.57 -0.48
C ALA A 137 4.66 -10.90 0.85
N VAL A 138 3.97 -9.81 1.23
CA VAL A 138 4.17 -9.17 2.54
C VAL A 138 3.65 -10.05 3.70
N LEU A 139 2.56 -10.79 3.50
CA LEU A 139 2.06 -11.76 4.50
C LEU A 139 3.05 -12.90 4.73
N ASP A 140 3.65 -13.40 3.66
CA ASP A 140 4.70 -14.42 3.75
C ASP A 140 5.90 -13.91 4.55
N LYS A 141 6.39 -12.70 4.25
CA LYS A 141 7.45 -12.06 5.06
C LYS A 141 7.05 -11.80 6.51
N LEU A 142 5.77 -11.51 6.79
CA LEU A 142 5.27 -11.38 8.16
C LEU A 142 5.36 -12.71 8.93
N ALA A 143 5.09 -13.84 8.28
CA ALA A 143 5.08 -15.15 8.93
C ALA A 143 6.45 -15.84 8.97
N ASN A 144 7.19 -15.77 7.88
CA ASN A 144 8.42 -16.51 7.63
C ASN A 144 9.60 -15.53 7.49
N PRO A 145 10.19 -15.04 8.60
CA PRO A 145 11.46 -14.31 8.50
C PRO A 145 12.53 -15.29 8.03
N THR A 146 13.06 -15.10 6.83
CA THR A 146 14.13 -15.97 6.31
C THR A 146 15.50 -15.52 6.80
N ASP A 147 15.66 -14.23 7.10
CA ASP A 147 16.93 -13.63 7.52
C ASP A 147 16.89 -13.08 8.96
N SER A 148 18.04 -13.05 9.63
CA SER A 148 18.21 -12.28 10.88
C SER A 148 18.02 -10.78 10.67
N GLU A 149 18.08 -10.31 9.42
CA GLU A 149 17.79 -8.94 8.98
C GLU A 149 16.33 -8.74 8.50
N ASP A 150 15.51 -9.79 8.42
CA ASP A 150 14.08 -9.74 8.05
C ASP A 150 13.20 -9.28 9.24
N GLY A 151 13.63 -8.20 9.89
CA GLY A 151 12.97 -7.54 11.01
C GLY A 151 11.68 -6.81 10.61
N SER A 152 11.39 -5.74 11.34
CA SER A 152 10.29 -4.84 11.02
C SER A 152 10.35 -4.35 9.55
N LEU A 153 9.23 -4.00 8.93
CA LEU A 153 9.20 -3.56 7.52
C LEU A 153 8.59 -2.17 7.34
N LEU A 154 9.27 -1.34 6.54
CA LEU A 154 8.68 -0.14 5.95
C LEU A 154 8.11 -0.47 4.57
N ILE A 155 6.80 -0.65 4.52
CA ILE A 155 6.06 -0.83 3.27
C ILE A 155 5.84 0.55 2.62
N THR A 156 6.53 0.79 1.51
CA THR A 156 6.56 2.08 0.81
C THR A 156 6.31 1.92 -0.69
N GLY A 157 6.31 3.05 -1.43
CA GLY A 157 6.00 3.12 -2.86
C GLY A 157 5.02 4.23 -3.17
N SER A 158 4.60 4.34 -4.43
CA SER A 158 3.76 5.45 -4.93
C SER A 158 2.52 5.73 -4.05
N SER A 159 2.18 7.01 -3.85
CA SER A 159 1.01 7.39 -3.06
C SER A 159 -0.27 6.88 -3.71
N GLY A 160 -1.13 6.20 -2.93
CA GLY A 160 -2.38 5.64 -3.45
C GLY A 160 -2.27 4.27 -4.12
N ILE A 161 -1.11 3.60 -4.03
CA ILE A 161 -0.91 2.25 -4.60
C ILE A 161 -1.51 1.09 -3.78
N GLY A 162 -2.10 1.39 -2.63
CA GLY A 162 -2.80 0.39 -1.80
C GLY A 162 -2.08 -0.06 -0.53
N LYS A 163 -1.02 0.63 -0.08
CA LYS A 163 -0.29 0.33 1.17
C LYS A 163 -1.22 0.18 2.39
N SER A 164 -2.12 1.14 2.60
CA SER A 164 -3.10 1.07 3.69
C SER A 164 -4.00 -0.16 3.60
N PHE A 165 -4.36 -0.60 2.38
CA PHE A 165 -5.16 -1.81 2.16
C PHE A 165 -4.37 -3.10 2.39
N CYS A 166 -3.06 -3.09 2.12
CA CYS A 166 -2.15 -4.16 2.55
C CYS A 166 -2.18 -4.31 4.07
N ALA A 167 -2.13 -3.20 4.83
CA ALA A 167 -2.22 -3.23 6.29
C ALA A 167 -3.51 -3.91 6.79
N LEU A 168 -4.66 -3.63 6.15
CA LEU A 168 -5.93 -4.28 6.51
C LEU A 168 -5.91 -5.78 6.22
N TYR A 169 -5.33 -6.16 5.08
CA TYR A 169 -5.20 -7.56 4.69
C TYR A 169 -4.33 -8.36 5.68
N LEU A 170 -3.19 -7.80 6.10
CA LEU A 170 -2.36 -8.42 7.15
C LEU A 170 -3.12 -8.53 8.47
N ALA A 171 -3.84 -7.47 8.86
CA ALA A 171 -4.64 -7.46 10.08
C ALA A 171 -5.76 -8.51 10.06
N TYR A 172 -6.43 -8.74 8.92
CA TYR A 172 -7.42 -9.82 8.79
C TYR A 172 -6.81 -11.19 9.00
N ASN A 173 -5.64 -11.46 8.43
CA ASN A 173 -4.94 -12.73 8.62
C ASN A 173 -4.47 -12.90 10.07
N CYS A 174 -3.98 -11.83 10.72
CA CYS A 174 -3.62 -11.86 12.15
C CYS A 174 -4.84 -12.18 13.03
N LEU A 175 -5.97 -11.49 12.83
CA LEU A 175 -7.22 -11.78 13.54
C LEU A 175 -7.63 -13.25 13.33
N ALA A 176 -7.64 -13.68 12.07
CA ALA A 176 -8.08 -15.02 11.69
C ALA A 176 -7.22 -16.13 12.29
N ALA A 177 -5.93 -15.87 12.50
CA ALA A 177 -4.98 -16.77 13.15
C ALA A 177 -4.85 -16.55 14.68
N GLY A 178 -5.68 -15.69 15.27
CA GLY A 178 -5.65 -15.38 16.71
C GLY A 178 -4.36 -14.68 17.17
N GLN A 179 -3.60 -14.08 16.27
CA GLN A 179 -2.36 -13.37 16.61
C GLN A 179 -2.69 -11.99 17.20
N PRO A 180 -2.08 -11.61 18.34
CA PRO A 180 -2.29 -10.30 18.90
C PRO A 180 -1.56 -9.23 18.07
N PHE A 181 -2.18 -8.06 17.92
CA PHE A 181 -1.55 -6.94 17.23
C PHE A 181 -2.11 -5.59 17.65
N PHE A 182 -1.28 -4.57 17.51
CA PHE A 182 -1.66 -3.17 17.58
C PHE A 182 -1.87 -2.62 16.17
N PHE A 183 -2.87 -1.77 16.00
CA PHE A 183 -3.16 -1.08 14.75
C PHE A 183 -3.38 0.40 15.00
N MET A 184 -2.68 1.24 14.23
CA MET A 184 -2.81 2.69 14.27
C MET A 184 -3.02 3.23 12.85
N ASP A 185 -4.26 3.55 12.49
CA ASP A 185 -4.64 4.21 11.22
C ASP A 185 -5.09 5.67 11.40
N HIS A 186 -4.98 6.18 12.63
CA HIS A 186 -5.24 7.56 12.99
C HIS A 186 -4.27 7.98 14.11
N THR A 187 -3.80 9.23 14.08
CA THR A 187 -2.78 9.73 15.01
C THR A 187 -3.26 9.82 16.46
N SER A 188 -4.58 9.78 16.67
CA SER A 188 -5.23 9.98 17.96
C SER A 188 -5.65 8.69 18.66
N HIS A 189 -5.41 7.52 18.10
CA HIS A 189 -5.75 6.28 18.78
C HIS A 189 -4.95 5.09 18.27
N ILE A 190 -4.73 4.16 19.16
CA ILE A 190 -4.18 2.84 18.86
C ILE A 190 -5.18 1.79 19.35
N VAL A 191 -5.37 0.74 18.55
CA VAL A 191 -6.28 -0.36 18.86
C VAL A 191 -5.47 -1.62 19.03
N HIS A 192 -5.70 -2.35 20.12
CA HIS A 192 -5.09 -3.64 20.39
C HIS A 192 -6.13 -4.75 20.23
N PHE A 193 -5.80 -5.74 19.41
CA PHE A 193 -6.59 -6.96 19.24
C PHE A 193 -5.84 -8.11 19.91
N SER A 194 -6.51 -8.84 20.79
CA SER A 194 -5.93 -9.97 21.52
C SER A 194 -6.98 -11.01 21.86
N LYS A 195 -6.58 -12.16 22.41
CA LYS A 195 -7.48 -13.22 22.88
C LYS A 195 -8.52 -12.76 23.92
N HIS A 196 -8.26 -11.63 24.59
CA HIS A 196 -9.16 -11.04 25.59
C HIS A 196 -10.20 -10.09 24.97
N GLY A 197 -10.07 -9.78 23.68
CA GLY A 197 -10.95 -8.86 22.95
C GLY A 197 -10.20 -7.65 22.39
N VAL A 198 -10.97 -6.59 22.13
CA VAL A 198 -10.48 -5.35 21.52
C VAL A 198 -10.36 -4.24 22.56
N GLN A 199 -9.20 -3.60 22.63
CA GLN A 199 -8.89 -2.48 23.51
C GLN A 199 -8.47 -1.26 22.70
N THR A 200 -8.67 -0.06 23.21
CA THR A 200 -8.20 1.18 22.57
C THR A 200 -7.63 2.17 23.57
N ALA A 201 -6.58 2.88 23.17
CA ALA A 201 -6.03 4.02 23.88
C ALA A 201 -6.20 5.28 23.02
N GLY A 202 -6.60 6.39 23.67
CA GLY A 202 -6.86 7.68 23.02
C GLY A 202 -5.60 8.51 22.71
N SER A 203 -4.42 8.02 23.07
CA SER A 203 -3.14 8.57 22.63
C SER A 203 -2.04 7.53 22.79
N VAL A 204 -1.04 7.58 21.91
CA VAL A 204 0.18 6.80 22.08
C VAL A 204 1.01 7.36 23.25
N ASN A 205 0.87 8.64 23.57
CA ASN A 205 1.61 9.27 24.68
C ASN A 205 1.09 8.88 26.07
N SER A 206 -0.08 8.24 26.14
CA SER A 206 -0.63 7.71 27.40
C SER A 206 -0.25 6.25 27.65
N LEU A 207 0.64 5.69 26.82
CA LEU A 207 1.11 4.32 26.98
C LEU A 207 2.19 4.25 28.06
N GLU A 208 1.99 3.40 29.06
CA GLU A 208 2.94 3.23 30.15
C GLU A 208 3.48 1.79 30.17
N ILE A 209 4.80 1.64 30.20
CA ILE A 209 5.44 0.35 30.49
C ILE A 209 5.55 0.24 32.02
N ALA A 210 4.43 -0.06 32.65
CA ALA A 210 4.37 -0.11 34.13
C ALA A 210 4.73 -1.50 34.70
N SER A 211 4.81 -2.55 33.87
CA SER A 211 4.98 -3.92 34.35
C SER A 211 5.65 -4.85 33.33
N ALA A 212 6.28 -5.93 33.83
CA ALA A 212 6.82 -7.01 32.99
C ALA A 212 5.76 -7.68 32.10
N ARG A 213 4.50 -7.67 32.54
CA ARG A 213 3.36 -8.14 31.75
C ARG A 213 3.09 -7.24 30.54
N THR A 214 3.08 -5.92 30.75
CA THR A 214 2.86 -4.97 29.65
C THR A 214 3.94 -5.14 28.59
N LEU A 215 5.19 -5.37 29.02
CA LEU A 215 6.32 -5.67 28.15
C LEU A 215 6.08 -6.96 27.33
N ALA A 216 5.71 -8.07 27.98
CA ALA A 216 5.39 -9.32 27.30
C ALA A 216 4.26 -9.17 26.26
N ILE A 217 3.23 -8.35 26.55
CA ILE A 217 2.15 -8.10 25.59
C ILE A 217 2.69 -7.41 24.32
N PHE A 218 3.60 -6.44 24.45
CA PHE A 218 4.23 -5.82 23.29
C PHE A 218 5.09 -6.84 22.52
N GLU A 219 5.94 -7.59 23.21
CA GLU A 219 6.84 -8.60 22.61
C GLU A 219 6.09 -9.72 21.87
N GLU A 220 4.87 -10.04 22.28
CA GLU A 220 4.02 -11.03 21.61
C GLU A 220 3.19 -10.44 20.44
N SER A 221 3.00 -9.12 20.41
CA SER A 221 2.08 -8.46 19.47
C SER A 221 2.78 -7.87 18.27
N PHE A 222 2.20 -8.05 17.08
CA PHE A 222 2.59 -7.27 15.90
C PHE A 222 2.18 -5.79 16.06
N LEU A 223 2.84 -4.88 15.34
CA LEU A 223 2.50 -3.46 15.32
C LEU A 223 2.30 -3.00 13.88
N PHE A 224 1.11 -2.50 13.55
CA PHE A 224 0.76 -1.98 12.22
C PHE A 224 0.50 -0.47 12.30
N ILE A 225 1.33 0.29 11.58
CA ILE A 225 1.35 1.76 11.59
C ILE A 225 0.98 2.28 10.21
N ASP A 226 -0.23 2.80 10.06
CA ASP A 226 -0.75 3.39 8.83
C ASP A 226 -1.12 4.86 9.05
N VAL A 227 -0.15 5.65 9.52
CA VAL A 227 -0.25 7.11 9.68
C VAL A 227 1.00 7.79 9.15
N ASP A 228 0.83 8.95 8.52
CA ASP A 228 1.94 9.66 7.88
C ASP A 228 2.85 10.35 8.91
N THR A 229 2.26 10.89 9.97
CA THR A 229 2.96 11.61 11.04
C THR A 229 2.64 10.99 12.39
N TRP A 230 3.67 10.62 13.14
CA TRP A 230 3.54 10.14 14.51
C TRP A 230 4.90 10.20 15.21
N ALA A 231 4.87 10.26 16.54
CA ALA A 231 6.06 10.12 17.36
C ALA A 231 6.16 8.67 17.83
N ILE A 232 7.33 8.05 17.62
CA ILE A 232 7.60 6.69 18.07
C ILE A 232 7.67 6.70 19.59
N HIS A 233 6.65 6.14 20.25
CA HIS A 233 6.70 5.97 21.69
C HIS A 233 7.61 4.78 22.04
N PRO A 234 8.52 4.90 23.03
CA PRO A 234 9.50 3.86 23.32
C PRO A 234 8.92 2.46 23.59
N CYS A 235 7.68 2.37 24.10
CA CYS A 235 7.07 1.05 24.33
C CYS A 235 6.74 0.28 23.05
N LEU A 236 6.55 0.99 21.93
CA LEU A 236 6.16 0.38 20.68
C LEU A 236 7.33 -0.29 19.96
N THR A 237 8.58 0.10 20.26
CA THR A 237 9.77 -0.56 19.72
C THR A 237 9.98 -1.97 20.28
N LEU A 238 9.28 -2.32 21.37
CA LEU A 238 9.26 -3.66 21.94
C LEU A 238 8.29 -4.61 21.22
N ALA A 239 7.55 -4.13 20.22
CA ALA A 239 6.62 -4.97 19.47
C ALA A 239 7.35 -6.15 18.81
N LYS A 240 6.68 -7.32 18.75
CA LYS A 240 7.21 -8.54 18.08
C LYS A 240 7.86 -8.23 16.74
N ARG A 241 7.14 -7.45 15.92
CA ARG A 241 7.59 -6.78 14.68
C ARG A 241 6.69 -5.59 14.40
N ALA A 242 7.25 -4.57 13.76
CA ALA A 242 6.50 -3.41 13.30
C ALA A 242 6.44 -3.33 11.78
N PHE A 243 5.29 -2.94 11.25
CA PHE A 243 5.08 -2.67 9.84
C PHE A 243 4.53 -1.27 9.70
N ARG A 244 5.25 -0.43 8.97
CA ARG A 244 4.80 0.92 8.66
C ARG A 244 4.40 1.01 7.19
N PHE A 245 3.26 1.63 6.95
CA PHE A 245 2.70 1.86 5.62
C PHE A 245 2.77 3.35 5.31
N SER A 246 3.73 3.78 4.50
CA SER A 246 3.94 5.21 4.24
C SER A 246 4.35 5.51 2.80
N SER A 247 4.21 6.75 2.38
CA SER A 247 4.78 7.21 1.10
C SER A 247 6.30 7.33 1.22
N PRO A 248 7.04 7.36 0.11
CA PRO A 248 8.52 7.33 0.11
C PRO A 248 9.13 8.53 0.82
N ASP A 249 8.49 9.69 0.71
CA ASP A 249 8.85 10.99 1.28
C ASP A 249 8.32 11.20 2.72
N GLY A 250 7.79 10.16 3.36
CA GLY A 250 7.27 10.23 4.73
C GLY A 250 8.35 10.69 5.72
N SER A 251 8.13 11.83 6.38
CA SER A 251 9.12 12.47 7.28
C SER A 251 9.60 11.57 8.42
N GLY A 252 8.78 10.61 8.85
CA GLY A 252 9.15 9.65 9.89
C GLY A 252 9.81 8.36 9.40
N ASN A 253 9.97 8.16 8.09
CA ASN A 253 10.54 6.92 7.54
C ASN A 253 11.97 6.68 8.03
N PRO A 254 12.90 7.66 8.02
CA PRO A 254 14.26 7.44 8.51
C PRO A 254 14.31 7.03 9.98
N SER A 255 13.49 7.68 10.82
CA SER A 255 13.37 7.32 12.23
C SER A 255 12.82 5.92 12.43
N PHE A 256 11.79 5.52 11.66
CA PHE A 256 11.23 4.18 11.76
C PHE A 256 12.25 3.10 11.38
N LEU A 257 12.97 3.28 10.27
CA LEU A 257 14.01 2.34 9.82
C LEU A 257 15.10 2.16 10.88
N LYS A 258 15.51 3.26 11.52
CA LYS A 258 16.52 3.24 12.56
C LYS A 258 16.03 2.59 13.86
N GLU A 259 14.91 3.04 14.40
CA GLU A 259 14.44 2.64 15.74
C GLU A 259 13.89 1.21 15.78
N PHE A 260 13.41 0.69 14.65
CA PHE A 260 12.87 -0.67 14.53
C PHE A 260 13.80 -1.63 13.80
N GLU A 261 15.02 -1.18 13.44
CA GLU A 261 15.96 -1.91 12.59
C GLU A 261 15.25 -2.49 11.36
N ALA A 262 14.41 -1.66 10.73
CA ALA A 262 13.46 -2.09 9.73
C ALA A 262 14.06 -2.05 8.33
N SER A 263 13.68 -3.02 7.51
CA SER A 263 14.03 -3.07 6.09
C SER A 263 12.96 -2.36 5.23
N GLN A 264 13.37 -1.84 4.07
CA GLN A 264 12.45 -1.22 3.13
C GLN A 264 11.82 -2.27 2.21
N TRP A 265 10.52 -2.11 1.94
CA TRP A 265 9.80 -2.87 0.93
C TRP A 265 9.09 -1.91 -0.01
N PHE A 266 9.67 -1.68 -1.19
CA PHE A 266 8.99 -0.95 -2.25
C PHE A 266 7.92 -1.83 -2.91
N MET A 267 6.65 -1.48 -2.69
CA MET A 267 5.51 -2.15 -3.31
C MET A 267 5.49 -1.93 -4.83
N LEU A 268 5.18 -2.99 -5.56
CA LEU A 268 5.01 -2.89 -7.00
C LEU A 268 3.76 -2.07 -7.37
N PRO A 269 3.83 -1.35 -8.50
CA PRO A 269 2.67 -0.78 -9.15
C PRO A 269 1.57 -1.82 -9.43
N TRP A 270 0.33 -1.38 -9.66
CA TRP A 270 -0.75 -2.31 -9.97
C TRP A 270 -0.52 -2.96 -11.32
N ALA A 271 -0.74 -4.27 -11.38
CA ALA A 271 -0.65 -5.00 -12.63
C ALA A 271 -1.83 -4.63 -13.55
N PRO A 272 -1.64 -4.63 -14.89
CA PRO A 272 -2.71 -4.39 -15.86
C PRO A 272 -4.00 -5.16 -15.59
N ARG A 273 -3.88 -6.46 -15.27
CA ARG A 273 -5.00 -7.34 -14.89
C ARG A 273 -5.79 -6.87 -13.67
N GLU A 274 -5.10 -6.34 -12.64
CA GLU A 274 -5.72 -5.83 -11.42
C GLU A 274 -6.55 -4.58 -11.75
N LEU A 275 -6.02 -3.71 -12.61
CA LEU A 275 -6.69 -2.49 -13.07
C LEU A 275 -7.92 -2.81 -13.91
N LEU A 276 -7.84 -3.79 -14.81
CA LEU A 276 -8.98 -4.25 -15.62
C LEU A 276 -10.12 -4.80 -14.77
N ALA A 277 -9.81 -5.67 -13.81
CA ALA A 277 -10.83 -6.27 -12.94
C ALA A 277 -11.58 -5.20 -12.15
N VAL A 278 -10.85 -4.20 -11.63
CA VAL A 278 -11.47 -3.09 -10.90
C VAL A 278 -12.24 -2.15 -11.83
N ALA A 279 -11.76 -1.91 -13.06
CA ALA A 279 -12.51 -1.14 -14.04
C ALA A 279 -13.85 -1.83 -14.39
N GLN A 280 -13.85 -3.15 -14.58
CA GLN A 280 -15.07 -3.92 -14.80
C GLN A 280 -16.02 -3.84 -13.60
N LEU A 281 -15.49 -4.01 -12.38
CA LEU A 281 -16.28 -3.88 -11.13
C LEU A 281 -16.96 -2.50 -11.02
N TYR A 282 -16.29 -1.44 -11.49
CA TYR A 282 -16.84 -0.08 -11.48
C TYR A 282 -17.58 0.31 -12.76
N GLU A 283 -17.75 -0.61 -13.72
CA GLU A 283 -18.37 -0.35 -15.02
C GLU A 283 -17.69 0.81 -15.78
N MET A 284 -16.37 0.97 -15.59
CA MET A 284 -15.58 1.99 -16.26
C MET A 284 -15.32 1.58 -17.72
N PRO A 285 -15.65 2.43 -18.71
CA PRO A 285 -15.30 2.16 -20.10
C PRO A 285 -13.78 2.00 -20.28
N LEU A 286 -13.36 1.02 -21.08
CA LEU A 286 -11.94 0.73 -21.31
C LEU A 286 -11.18 1.95 -21.85
N GLU A 287 -11.81 2.77 -22.70
CA GLU A 287 -11.18 3.99 -23.19
C GLU A 287 -10.94 5.03 -22.07
N ASP A 288 -11.86 5.13 -21.10
CA ASP A 288 -11.66 5.99 -19.93
C ASP A 288 -10.52 5.46 -19.05
N LEU A 289 -10.46 4.15 -18.83
CA LEU A 289 -9.34 3.51 -18.14
C LEU A 289 -8.00 3.81 -18.82
N HIS A 290 -7.91 3.58 -20.14
CA HIS A 290 -6.70 3.87 -20.91
C HIS A 290 -6.26 5.33 -20.77
N ARG A 291 -7.21 6.26 -20.89
CA ARG A 291 -6.94 7.69 -20.75
C ARG A 291 -6.42 8.02 -19.36
N ARG A 292 -6.99 7.44 -18.32
CA ARG A 292 -6.56 7.66 -16.92
C ARG A 292 -5.19 7.05 -16.63
N LEU A 293 -4.88 5.87 -17.18
CA LEU A 293 -3.57 5.24 -17.02
C LEU A 293 -2.46 6.07 -17.66
N ARG A 294 -2.69 6.65 -18.85
CA ARG A 294 -1.71 7.57 -19.48
C ARG A 294 -1.42 8.81 -18.63
N LEU A 295 -2.39 9.26 -17.83
CA LEU A 295 -2.30 10.50 -17.06
C LEU A 295 -1.81 10.31 -15.63
N TYR A 296 -2.17 9.20 -15.01
CA TYR A 296 -1.96 8.97 -13.58
C TYR A 296 -1.17 7.71 -13.29
N GLY A 297 -0.90 6.91 -14.32
CA GLY A 297 -0.20 5.64 -14.20
C GLY A 297 -1.06 4.58 -13.54
N PRO A 298 -0.46 3.44 -13.19
CA PRO A 298 -1.12 2.32 -12.52
C PRO A 298 -1.36 2.60 -11.02
N VAL A 299 -1.88 3.78 -10.68
CA VAL A 299 -2.15 4.22 -9.30
C VAL A 299 -3.67 4.31 -9.09
N PRO A 300 -4.29 3.30 -8.45
CA PRO A 300 -5.76 3.16 -8.38
C PRO A 300 -6.47 4.34 -7.77
N ARG A 301 -5.89 4.97 -6.74
CA ARG A 301 -6.46 6.15 -6.10
C ARG A 301 -6.72 7.26 -7.12
N TYR A 302 -5.86 7.42 -8.12
CA TYR A 302 -6.01 8.46 -9.13
C TYR A 302 -6.84 8.00 -10.32
N VAL A 303 -6.72 6.73 -10.71
CA VAL A 303 -7.52 6.13 -11.78
C VAL A 303 -9.00 6.06 -11.38
N PHE A 304 -9.33 5.42 -10.26
CA PHE A 304 -10.71 5.19 -9.84
C PHE A 304 -11.23 6.23 -8.85
N GLY A 305 -10.36 6.95 -8.13
CA GLY A 305 -10.78 7.87 -7.07
C GLY A 305 -11.42 9.18 -7.53
N LYS A 306 -11.26 9.57 -8.80
CA LYS A 306 -11.83 10.81 -9.38
C LYS A 306 -13.05 10.48 -10.24
N GLN A 307 -14.20 11.08 -9.94
CA GLN A 307 -15.46 10.82 -10.67
C GLN A 307 -15.48 11.42 -12.08
N SER A 308 -14.78 12.54 -12.31
CA SER A 308 -14.62 13.14 -13.63
C SER A 308 -13.15 13.18 -14.04
N LEU A 309 -12.91 12.95 -15.33
CA LEU A 309 -11.67 13.34 -15.97
C LEU A 309 -11.58 14.88 -15.96
N PRO A 310 -10.46 15.47 -15.55
CA PRO A 310 -10.23 16.88 -15.82
C PRO A 310 -10.18 17.10 -17.34
N SER A 311 -10.51 18.31 -17.79
CA SER A 311 -10.37 18.65 -19.22
C SER A 311 -8.91 18.51 -19.64
N THR A 312 -8.65 18.18 -20.91
CA THR A 312 -7.29 18.07 -21.45
C THR A 312 -6.44 19.31 -21.13
N LEU A 313 -7.04 20.50 -21.27
CA LEU A 313 -6.40 21.77 -20.92
C LEU A 313 -6.05 21.88 -19.43
N ALA A 314 -6.93 21.42 -18.54
CA ALA A 314 -6.66 21.43 -17.10
C ALA A 314 -5.54 20.44 -16.73
N ILE A 315 -5.49 19.29 -17.40
CA ILE A 315 -4.43 18.30 -17.23
C ILE A 315 -3.08 18.84 -17.72
N GLU A 316 -3.04 19.43 -18.92
CA GLU A 316 -1.83 20.03 -19.47
C GLU A 316 -1.32 21.17 -18.58
N ASN A 317 -2.23 21.98 -18.03
CA ASN A 317 -1.88 23.02 -17.06
C ASN A 317 -1.36 22.44 -15.74
N ASP A 318 -2.02 21.41 -15.19
CA ASP A 318 -1.59 20.75 -13.96
C ASP A 318 -0.21 20.09 -14.12
N ILE A 319 0.03 19.40 -15.23
CA ILE A 319 1.31 18.78 -15.57
C ILE A 319 2.35 19.86 -15.83
N SER A 320 1.98 20.96 -16.50
CA SER A 320 2.86 22.10 -16.70
C SER A 320 3.32 22.74 -15.39
N ILE A 321 2.39 22.93 -14.45
CA ILE A 321 2.66 23.48 -13.13
C ILE A 321 3.47 22.49 -12.30
N ALA A 322 3.12 21.21 -12.34
CA ALA A 322 3.84 20.17 -11.61
C ALA A 322 5.27 20.01 -12.14
N LEU A 323 5.48 19.94 -13.46
CA LEU A 323 6.81 19.90 -14.07
C LEU A 323 7.60 21.17 -13.70
N GLY A 324 6.97 22.34 -13.78
CA GLY A 324 7.59 23.60 -13.37
C GLY A 324 7.99 23.60 -11.89
N ARG A 325 7.17 23.05 -10.98
CA ARG A 325 7.47 23.00 -9.55
C ARG A 325 8.49 21.91 -9.20
N ASP A 326 8.33 20.71 -9.74
CA ASP A 326 9.11 19.53 -9.41
C ASP A 326 10.52 19.61 -10.01
N LEU A 327 10.68 20.18 -11.20
CA LEU A 327 12.00 20.46 -11.77
C LEU A 327 12.76 21.53 -10.95
N LEU A 328 12.04 22.44 -10.28
CA LEU A 328 12.63 23.49 -9.45
C LEU A 328 12.87 23.08 -8.00
N GLN A 329 12.08 22.15 -7.46
CA GLN A 329 12.05 21.81 -6.03
C GLN A 329 12.47 20.37 -5.73
N PHE A 330 12.69 19.53 -6.75
CA PHE A 330 13.01 18.11 -6.63
C PHE A 330 12.06 17.33 -5.68
N GLN A 331 10.81 17.79 -5.57
CA GLN A 331 9.78 17.04 -4.87
C GLN A 331 9.20 16.06 -5.88
N SER A 332 9.30 14.75 -5.62
CA SER A 332 8.65 13.77 -6.48
C SER A 332 7.14 13.92 -6.29
N THR A 333 6.44 14.60 -7.19
CA THR A 333 4.98 14.45 -7.19
C THR A 333 4.63 13.12 -7.82
N HIS A 334 3.91 12.29 -7.08
CA HIS A 334 3.42 10.97 -7.54
C HIS A 334 2.46 11.04 -8.75
N ARG A 335 2.25 12.23 -9.31
CA ARG A 335 1.44 12.48 -10.51
C ARG A 335 2.26 12.42 -11.79
N LEU A 336 3.56 12.71 -11.70
CA LEU A 336 4.47 12.70 -12.85
C LEU A 336 5.34 11.45 -12.89
N PHE A 337 5.65 10.93 -11.71
CA PHE A 337 6.58 9.83 -11.55
C PHE A 337 5.95 8.62 -10.87
N LEU A 338 6.29 7.44 -11.40
CA LEU A 338 6.08 6.15 -10.78
C LEU A 338 7.35 5.76 -10.02
N VAL A 339 7.17 5.31 -8.79
CA VAL A 339 8.25 4.75 -7.96
C VAL A 339 8.04 3.25 -7.84
N SER A 340 9.05 2.48 -8.26
CA SER A 340 9.05 1.01 -8.23
C SER A 340 10.46 0.45 -8.00
N PRO A 341 10.58 -0.73 -7.37
CA PRO A 341 11.87 -1.41 -7.26
C PRO A 341 12.39 -1.85 -8.63
N PRO A 342 13.71 -1.83 -8.88
CA PRO A 342 14.28 -2.34 -10.12
C PRO A 342 14.30 -3.88 -10.14
N LEU A 343 14.27 -4.44 -11.35
CA LEU A 343 14.60 -5.84 -11.60
C LEU A 343 16.10 -5.97 -11.75
N VAL A 344 16.71 -6.85 -10.95
CA VAL A 344 18.13 -7.17 -10.98
C VAL A 344 18.27 -8.63 -11.41
N VAL A 345 19.13 -8.90 -12.38
CA VAL A 345 19.44 -10.27 -12.79
C VAL A 345 20.54 -10.78 -11.88
N ASN A 346 20.30 -11.88 -11.17
CA ASN A 346 21.35 -12.56 -10.44
C ASN A 346 22.34 -13.15 -11.46
N GLU A 347 23.61 -12.73 -11.39
CA GLU A 347 24.66 -13.16 -12.31
C GLU A 347 24.95 -14.67 -12.20
N GLU A 348 24.67 -15.29 -11.06
CA GLU A 348 24.96 -16.71 -10.83
C GLU A 348 23.90 -17.65 -11.43
N ASP A 349 22.63 -17.26 -11.37
CA ASP A 349 21.49 -18.12 -11.73
C ASP A 349 20.67 -17.62 -12.94
N GLU A 350 21.04 -16.47 -13.52
CA GLU A 350 20.29 -15.73 -14.56
C GLU A 350 18.83 -15.40 -14.17
N GLN A 351 18.45 -15.62 -12.90
CA GLN A 351 17.12 -15.34 -12.42
C GLN A 351 16.97 -13.85 -12.13
N SER A 352 15.87 -13.27 -12.63
CA SER A 352 15.52 -11.88 -12.33
C SER A 352 14.85 -11.82 -10.95
N VAL A 353 15.46 -11.07 -10.04
CA VAL A 353 14.95 -10.80 -8.69
C VAL A 353 14.58 -9.32 -8.59
N ILE A 354 13.54 -9.01 -7.81
CA ILE A 354 13.14 -7.62 -7.54
C ILE A 354 13.94 -7.10 -6.35
N ALA A 355 14.74 -6.05 -6.53
CA ALA A 355 15.50 -5.43 -5.45
C ALA A 355 14.60 -4.48 -4.64
N ARG A 356 14.06 -4.98 -3.51
CA ARG A 356 13.00 -4.31 -2.72
C ARG A 356 13.50 -3.22 -1.76
N ASP A 357 14.80 -3.15 -1.56
CA ASP A 357 15.54 -2.21 -0.71
C ASP A 357 15.94 -0.93 -1.46
N THR A 358 15.83 -0.93 -2.79
CA THR A 358 16.13 0.19 -3.67
C THR A 358 14.92 0.52 -4.53
N PHE A 359 14.94 1.70 -5.15
CA PHE A 359 13.87 2.14 -6.05
C PHE A 359 14.40 2.93 -7.24
N ALA A 360 13.66 2.81 -8.33
CA ALA A 360 13.80 3.64 -9.51
C ALA A 360 12.58 4.56 -9.64
N VAL A 361 12.79 5.68 -10.31
CA VAL A 361 11.78 6.70 -10.56
C VAL A 361 11.63 6.82 -12.07
N HIS A 362 10.41 6.57 -12.58
CA HIS A 362 10.09 6.57 -14.00
C HIS A 362 8.96 7.57 -14.28
N PHE A 363 8.91 8.14 -15.49
CA PHE A 363 7.72 8.89 -15.89
C PHE A 363 6.51 7.97 -15.95
N VAL A 364 5.36 8.51 -15.56
CA VAL A 364 4.08 7.79 -15.57
C VAL A 364 3.64 7.38 -16.99
N SER A 365 4.02 8.15 -18.02
CA SER A 365 3.81 7.78 -19.42
C SER A 365 4.79 8.49 -20.35
N THR A 366 4.97 7.94 -21.55
CA THR A 366 5.78 8.53 -22.63
C THR A 366 5.26 9.89 -23.10
N TRP A 367 3.95 10.12 -23.00
CA TRP A 367 3.36 11.44 -23.28
C TRP A 367 3.82 12.48 -22.23
N ILE A 368 3.79 12.15 -20.93
CA ILE A 368 4.30 13.04 -19.87
C ILE A 368 5.80 13.26 -20.04
N ALA A 369 6.56 12.21 -20.36
CA ALA A 369 7.99 12.31 -20.62
C ALA A 369 8.28 13.25 -21.81
N SER A 370 7.54 13.14 -22.91
CA SER A 370 7.64 14.03 -24.07
C SER A 370 7.31 15.49 -23.72
N GLN A 371 6.28 15.73 -22.90
CA GLN A 371 5.92 17.06 -22.42
C GLN A 371 7.00 17.64 -21.49
N ALA A 372 7.58 16.81 -20.62
CA ALA A 372 8.70 17.19 -19.77
C ALA A 372 9.92 17.56 -20.61
N LEU A 373 10.24 16.79 -21.64
CA LEU A 373 11.35 17.05 -22.57
C LEU A 373 11.15 18.37 -23.33
N SER A 374 9.95 18.63 -23.87
CA SER A 374 9.60 19.88 -24.56
C SER A 374 9.70 21.11 -23.65
N LYS A 375 9.35 20.97 -22.37
CA LYS A 375 9.52 22.03 -21.37
C LYS A 375 10.96 22.20 -20.91
N ALA A 376 11.71 21.12 -20.76
CA ALA A 376 13.12 21.17 -20.42
C ALA A 376 13.94 21.84 -21.53
N SER A 377 13.65 21.54 -22.80
CA SER A 377 14.34 22.15 -23.95
C SER A 377 14.11 23.66 -24.04
N SER A 378 12.90 24.15 -23.68
CA SER A 378 12.62 25.59 -23.57
C SER A 378 13.26 26.28 -22.35
N HIS A 379 13.77 25.52 -21.38
CA HIS A 379 14.42 26.01 -20.16
C HIS A 379 15.91 25.63 -20.07
N SER A 380 16.51 25.14 -21.16
CA SER A 380 17.85 24.53 -21.25
C SER A 380 18.93 25.26 -20.44
N THR A 381 18.97 26.60 -20.50
CA THR A 381 19.99 27.40 -19.80
C THR A 381 19.79 27.46 -18.27
N ALA A 382 18.54 27.53 -17.80
CA ALA A 382 18.21 27.56 -16.37
C ALA A 382 18.27 26.16 -15.75
N LEU A 383 17.83 25.14 -16.49
CA LEU A 383 17.86 23.74 -16.07
C LEU A 383 19.29 23.21 -15.96
N LYS A 384 20.20 23.56 -16.90
CA LYS A 384 21.63 23.24 -16.83
C LYS A 384 22.26 23.79 -15.54
N THR A 385 21.98 25.05 -15.20
CA THR A 385 22.52 25.71 -13.99
C THR A 385 22.03 25.06 -12.68
N GLN A 386 20.76 24.63 -12.63
CA GLN A 386 20.16 24.01 -11.45
C GLN A 386 20.47 22.52 -11.32
N LEU A 387 20.58 21.76 -12.43
CA LEU A 387 21.09 20.38 -12.40
C LEU A 387 22.53 20.34 -11.92
N THR A 388 23.38 21.26 -12.34
CA THR A 388 24.75 21.38 -11.82
C THR A 388 24.77 21.63 -10.31
N ALA A 389 23.84 22.44 -9.78
CA ALA A 389 23.70 22.66 -8.34
C ALA A 389 23.18 21.42 -7.58
N ALA A 390 22.24 20.66 -8.17
CA ALA A 390 21.67 19.46 -7.57
C ALA A 390 22.61 18.24 -7.62
N LEU A 391 23.46 18.14 -8.65
CA LEU A 391 24.48 17.09 -8.81
C LEU A 391 25.61 17.16 -7.75
N HIS A 392 25.73 18.28 -7.03
CA HIS A 392 26.63 18.41 -5.90
C HIS A 392 26.11 17.74 -4.60
N GLN A 393 24.86 17.27 -4.56
CA GLN A 393 24.33 16.52 -3.42
C GLN A 393 24.49 14.98 -3.60
N PRO A 394 25.07 14.24 -2.62
CA PRO A 394 25.41 12.82 -2.81
C PRO A 394 24.23 11.87 -3.04
N ALA A 395 23.03 12.20 -2.53
CA ALA A 395 21.87 11.30 -2.52
C ALA A 395 21.13 11.18 -3.87
N THR A 396 21.41 12.05 -4.84
CA THR A 396 20.72 12.11 -6.14
C THR A 396 21.59 11.63 -7.31
N ARG A 397 22.84 11.24 -7.06
CA ARG A 397 23.87 11.04 -8.09
C ARG A 397 23.54 9.94 -9.10
N HIS A 398 22.92 8.83 -8.72
CA HIS A 398 22.74 7.71 -9.66
C HIS A 398 21.62 7.96 -10.67
N VAL A 399 20.50 8.52 -10.23
CA VAL A 399 19.33 8.85 -11.09
C VAL A 399 19.57 10.13 -11.89
N ALA A 400 20.20 11.14 -11.29
CA ALA A 400 20.63 12.33 -12.02
C ALA A 400 21.70 11.98 -13.07
N SER A 401 22.57 10.99 -12.82
CA SER A 401 23.59 10.56 -13.77
C SER A 401 23.03 9.77 -14.96
N MET A 402 21.88 9.10 -14.83
CA MET A 402 21.20 8.45 -15.96
C MET A 402 20.48 9.47 -16.84
N LEU A 403 19.73 10.38 -16.22
CA LEU A 403 18.99 11.43 -16.93
C LEU A 403 19.93 12.46 -17.57
N LEU A 404 21.05 12.83 -16.93
CA LEU A 404 22.06 13.72 -17.50
C LEU A 404 22.84 13.06 -18.65
N LYS A 405 23.07 11.74 -18.60
CA LYS A 405 23.81 11.01 -19.64
C LYS A 405 22.98 10.83 -20.91
N GLN A 406 21.68 10.60 -20.78
CA GLN A 406 20.75 10.61 -21.91
C GLN A 406 20.64 12.01 -22.54
N LEU A 407 20.50 13.05 -21.69
CA LEU A 407 20.41 14.44 -22.15
C LEU A 407 21.70 14.93 -22.86
N LEU A 408 22.88 14.45 -22.43
CA LEU A 408 24.17 14.71 -23.07
C LEU A 408 24.38 13.86 -24.34
N GLN A 409 23.87 12.62 -24.40
CA GLN A 409 23.94 11.83 -25.63
C GLN A 409 23.08 12.45 -26.73
N ASP A 410 21.87 12.91 -26.42
CA ASP A 410 20.95 13.47 -27.42
C ASP A 410 21.38 14.88 -27.91
N GLU A 411 22.01 15.71 -27.07
CA GLU A 411 22.57 17.01 -27.49
C GLU A 411 23.92 16.91 -28.24
N PHE A 412 24.71 15.83 -28.06
CA PHE A 412 26.06 15.71 -28.67
C PHE A 412 26.20 14.63 -29.76
N THR A 413 25.17 13.82 -30.05
CA THR A 413 25.22 12.83 -31.16
C THR A 413 24.47 13.26 -32.42
N SER A 414 23.86 14.44 -32.45
CA SER A 414 23.16 14.96 -33.64
C SER A 414 24.02 15.84 -34.57
N ASP A 415 25.31 16.05 -34.27
CA ASP A 415 26.21 16.91 -35.08
C ASP A 415 27.35 16.15 -35.79
N SER A 416 27.25 14.83 -35.99
CA SER A 416 28.31 14.07 -36.70
C SER A 416 27.81 13.09 -37.76
N LEU A 417 26.84 13.48 -38.58
CA LEU A 417 26.60 12.89 -39.90
C LEU A 417 26.14 13.96 -40.91
N LEU A 418 27.01 14.95 -41.12
CA LEU A 418 27.08 15.73 -42.35
C LEU A 418 28.57 15.92 -42.70
N GLU A 419 29.13 14.88 -43.34
CA GLU A 419 30.02 15.04 -44.50
C GLU A 419 29.47 14.18 -45.64
#